data_AF-A0A956R065-F1
#
_entry.id   AF-A0A956R065-F1
#
_cell.length_a   1.000
_cell.length_b   1.000
_cell.length_c   1.000
_cell.angle_alpha   90.00
_cell.angle_beta   90.00
_cell.angle_gamma   90.00
#
_symmetry.space_group_name_H-M   'P 1'
#
loop_
_entity.id
_entity.type
_entity.pdbx_description
1 polymer ?
#
loop_
_entity_poly.entity_id
_entity_poly.type
_entity_poly.pdbx_seq_one_letter_code
_entity_poly.pdbx_strand_id
1 'polypeptide(L)' 'STARGSTVVVVEVSPAMQPGHLSLPNGFGLHYPDENGEGRGRVTGVAPNELTVAGARDPFVGTPWHKCVPARVERP' A
#
# COMPACT_ATOMS: atom_id res chain seq x y z
N SER A 1 1.91 -8.98 -1.78
CA SER A 1 0.62 -9.35 -1.17
C SER A 1 0.69 -9.22 0.34
N THR A 2 -0.45 -9.00 0.98
CA THR A 2 -0.65 -8.99 2.44
C THR A 2 -1.85 -9.88 2.75
N ALA A 3 -2.22 -10.01 4.03
CA ALA A 3 -3.45 -10.71 4.42
C ALA A 3 -4.73 -10.08 3.83
N ARG A 4 -4.70 -8.78 3.48
CA ARG A 4 -5.87 -8.07 2.93
C ARG A 4 -5.97 -8.17 1.42
N GLY A 5 -4.85 -8.12 0.70
CA GLY A 5 -4.87 -8.04 -0.75
C GLY A 5 -3.49 -8.03 -1.40
N SER A 6 -3.47 -7.78 -2.70
CA SER A 6 -2.26 -7.76 -3.52
C SER A 6 -2.34 -6.68 -4.59
N THR A 7 -1.19 -6.16 -4.99
CA THR A 7 -1.06 -5.22 -6.10
C THR A 7 0.30 -5.42 -6.76
N VAL A 8 0.41 -5.01 -8.02
CA VAL A 8 1.65 -5.04 -8.79
C VAL A 8 2.30 -3.66 -8.71
N VAL A 9 3.61 -3.64 -8.43
CA VAL A 9 4.39 -2.41 -8.28
C VAL A 9 5.70 -2.54 -9.01
N VAL A 10 6.28 -1.41 -9.39
CA VAL A 10 7.70 -1.36 -9.78
C VAL A 10 8.54 -1.45 -8.51
N VAL A 11 9.57 -2.30 -8.52
CA VAL A 11 10.46 -2.52 -7.37
C VAL A 11 11.80 -1.84 -7.63
N GLU A 12 12.24 -1.01 -6.69
CA GLU A 12 13.60 -0.48 -6.60
C GLU A 12 14.33 -1.17 -5.45
N VAL A 13 15.55 -1.64 -5.69
CA VAL A 13 16.42 -2.15 -4.63
C VAL A 13 17.31 -1.01 -4.15
N SER A 14 17.13 -0.58 -2.90
CA SER A 14 17.86 0.54 -2.31
C SER A 14 18.68 0.09 -1.10
N PRO A 15 19.97 0.51 -0.98
CA PRO A 15 20.77 0.24 0.20
C PRO A 15 20.28 0.97 1.46
N ALA A 16 19.37 1.94 1.33
CA ALA A 16 18.73 2.61 2.46
C ALA A 16 17.70 1.73 3.18
N MET A 17 17.28 0.60 2.57
CA MET A 17 16.31 -0.32 3.15
C MET A 17 16.97 -1.43 3.96
N GLN A 18 16.46 -1.70 5.15
CA GLN A 18 16.86 -2.86 5.95
C GLN A 18 16.44 -4.17 5.24
N PRO A 19 17.28 -5.22 5.24
CA PRO A 19 16.88 -6.53 4.74
C PRO A 19 15.57 -7.02 5.38
N GLY A 20 14.69 -7.61 4.56
CA GLY A 20 13.37 -8.08 4.98
C GLY A 20 12.30 -6.98 5.06
N HIS A 21 12.64 -5.73 4.79
CA HIS A 21 11.68 -4.62 4.77
C HIS A 21 11.45 -4.12 3.34
N LEU A 22 10.23 -3.66 3.11
CA LEU A 22 9.83 -2.93 1.92
C LEU A 22 9.05 -1.68 2.35
N SER A 23 9.11 -0.64 1.53
CA SER A 23 8.34 0.59 1.76
C SER A 23 7.48 0.90 0.55
N LEU A 24 6.27 1.36 0.81
CA LEU A 24 5.41 1.98 -0.18
C LEU A 24 5.07 3.38 0.31
N PRO A 25 5.25 4.42 -0.52
CA PRO A 25 4.92 5.78 -0.13
C PRO A 25 3.42 5.93 0.12
N ASN A 26 3.07 6.59 1.22
CA ASN A 26 1.70 7.03 1.46
C ASN A 26 1.38 8.25 0.58
N GLY A 27 0.08 8.51 0.33
CA GLY A 27 -0.38 9.66 -0.47
C GLY A 27 -0.68 9.35 -1.93
N PHE A 28 -0.44 8.11 -2.37
CA PHE A 28 -0.90 7.59 -3.66
C PHE A 28 -2.26 6.89 -3.55
N GLY A 29 -2.81 6.44 -4.68
CA GLY A 29 -4.10 5.76 -4.73
C GLY A 29 -5.30 6.68 -4.91
N LEU A 30 -5.07 7.95 -5.23
CA LEU A 30 -6.11 8.92 -5.52
C LEU A 30 -6.59 8.81 -6.97
N HIS A 31 -7.90 8.99 -7.17
CA HIS A 31 -8.48 9.17 -8.50
C HIS A 31 -8.27 10.61 -8.94
N TYR A 32 -7.56 10.80 -10.04
CA TYR A 32 -7.47 12.08 -10.73
C TYR A 32 -8.50 12.11 -11.85
N PRO A 33 -9.19 13.24 -12.10
CA PRO A 33 -10.08 13.36 -13.25
C PRO A 33 -9.31 13.06 -14.54
N ASP A 34 -10.02 12.51 -15.53
CA ASP A 34 -9.47 12.35 -16.86
C ASP A 34 -9.43 13.70 -17.60
N GLU A 35 -8.88 13.70 -18.83
CA GLU A 35 -8.73 14.92 -19.64
C GLU A 35 -10.07 15.63 -19.92
N ASN A 36 -11.18 14.90 -19.84
CA ASN A 36 -12.53 15.43 -20.08
C ASN A 36 -13.25 15.81 -18.78
N GLY A 37 -12.67 15.54 -17.61
CA GLY A 37 -13.28 15.80 -16.30
C GLY A 37 -14.44 14.86 -15.95
N GLU A 38 -14.65 13.77 -16.70
CA GLU A 38 -15.79 12.87 -16.54
C GLU A 38 -15.35 11.47 -16.04
N GLY A 39 -15.92 11.01 -14.93
CA GLY A 39 -15.74 9.65 -14.42
C GLY A 39 -14.72 9.46 -13.29
N ARG A 40 -14.52 8.20 -12.88
CA ARG A 40 -13.48 7.81 -11.91
C ARG A 40 -12.16 7.76 -12.67
N GLY A 41 -11.51 8.90 -12.85
CA GLY A 41 -10.30 8.96 -13.67
C GLY A 41 -9.10 8.19 -13.07
N ARG A 42 -7.92 8.41 -13.65
CA ARG A 42 -6.74 7.56 -13.47
C ARG A 42 -6.28 7.51 -12.01
N VAL A 43 -6.03 6.29 -11.51
CA VAL A 43 -5.39 6.09 -10.20
C VAL A 43 -3.88 6.23 -10.36
N THR A 44 -3.30 7.15 -9.60
CA THR A 44 -1.84 7.34 -9.57
C THR A 44 -1.22 6.56 -8.43
N GLY A 45 -0.24 5.71 -8.75
CA GLY A 45 0.48 4.89 -7.78
C GLY A 45 -0.41 3.86 -7.08
N VAL A 46 0.01 3.45 -5.88
CA VAL A 46 -0.67 2.41 -5.09
C VAL A 46 -1.33 3.05 -3.88
N ALA A 47 -2.56 2.63 -3.55
CA ALA A 47 -3.18 2.95 -2.27
C ALA A 47 -2.66 1.96 -1.19
N PRO A 48 -1.69 2.31 -0.33
CA PRO A 48 -1.11 1.32 0.59
C PRO A 48 -2.12 0.90 1.66
N ASN A 49 -3.09 1.77 1.96
CA ASN A 49 -4.15 1.49 2.92
C ASN A 49 -5.04 0.31 2.50
N GLU A 50 -5.19 0.06 1.19
CA GLU A 50 -5.92 -1.12 0.68
C GLU A 50 -5.21 -2.45 0.98
N LEU A 51 -3.96 -2.40 1.42
CA LEU A 51 -3.18 -3.56 1.85
C LEU A 51 -3.20 -3.76 3.38
N THR A 52 -3.86 -2.87 4.13
CA THR A 52 -3.95 -2.93 5.60
C THR A 52 -5.22 -3.66 6.04
N VAL A 53 -5.21 -4.27 7.24
CA VAL A 53 -6.38 -4.95 7.81
C VAL A 53 -6.75 -4.34 9.16
N ALA A 54 -8.04 -4.01 9.34
CA ALA A 54 -8.54 -3.36 10.56
C ALA A 54 -8.38 -4.22 11.84
N GLY A 55 -8.21 -5.54 11.68
CA GLY A 55 -7.92 -6.46 12.78
C GLY A 55 -6.47 -6.37 13.29
N ALA A 56 -5.54 -5.82 12.51
CA ALA A 56 -4.15 -5.59 12.94
C ALA A 56 -4.08 -4.30 13.75
N ARG A 57 -4.31 -4.42 15.06
CA ARG A 57 -4.37 -3.30 15.99
C ARG A 57 -3.99 -3.74 17.39
N ASP A 58 -3.69 -2.76 18.23
CA ASP A 58 -3.54 -2.98 19.66
C ASP A 58 -4.81 -3.62 20.26
N PRO A 59 -4.70 -4.71 21.05
CA PRO A 59 -5.85 -5.44 21.54
C PRO A 59 -6.63 -4.71 22.66
N PHE A 60 -6.03 -3.73 23.33
CA PHE A 60 -6.63 -3.02 24.45
C PHE A 60 -7.25 -1.68 24.03
N VAL A 61 -6.51 -0.88 23.26
CA VAL A 61 -6.92 0.48 22.89
C VAL A 61 -7.31 0.62 21.41
N GLY A 62 -7.12 -0.43 20.61
CA GLY A 62 -7.59 -0.47 19.22
C GLY A 62 -6.79 0.37 18.23
N THR A 63 -5.65 0.93 18.63
CA THR A 63 -4.78 1.70 17.72
C THR A 63 -4.28 0.83 16.56
N PRO A 64 -4.52 1.20 15.29
CA PRO A 64 -4.20 0.35 14.14
C PRO A 64 -2.72 0.36 13.80
N TRP A 65 -2.16 -0.82 13.51
CA TRP A 65 -0.76 -1.00 13.09
C TRP A 65 -0.55 -0.78 11.58
N HIS A 66 -1.31 0.14 10.98
CA HIS A 66 -1.40 0.38 9.53
C HIS A 66 -0.10 0.89 8.87
N LYS A 67 0.96 1.16 9.66
CA LYS A 67 2.31 1.50 9.16
C LYS A 67 3.27 0.30 9.13
N CYS A 68 2.91 -0.80 9.79
CA CYS A 68 3.72 -2.02 9.86
C CYS A 68 2.85 -3.21 9.45
N VAL A 69 2.87 -3.56 8.17
CA VAL A 69 2.04 -4.63 7.61
C VAL A 69 2.92 -5.77 7.12
N PRO A 70 2.76 -7.00 7.63
CA PRO A 70 3.42 -8.17 7.06
C PRO A 70 3.04 -8.34 5.59
N ALA A 71 4.05 -8.42 4.73
CA ALA A 71 3.88 -8.49 3.29
C ALA A 71 4.85 -9.49 2.67
N ARG A 72 4.43 -10.08 1.55
CA ARG A 72 5.27 -10.91 0.68
C ARG A 72 5.42 -10.20 -0.66
N VAL A 73 6.64 -10.17 -1.18
CA VAL A 73 6.95 -9.73 -2.54
C VAL A 73 7.36 -10.95 -3.36
N GLU A 74 6.84 -11.05 -4.58
CA GLU A 74 7.17 -12.10 -5.53
C GLU A 74 7.08 -11.56 -6.95
N ARG A 75 7.61 -12.31 -7.92
CA ARG A 75 7.43 -11.98 -9.34
C ARG A 75 6.02 -12.40 -9.77
N PRO A 76 5.34 -11.59 -10.60
CA PRO A 76 4.02 -11.94 -11.13
C PRO A 76 4.08 -13.16 -12.07
#